data_AF-A0A7K1YS47-F1
#
_entry.id   AF-A0A7K1YS47-F1
#
_cell.length_a   1.000
_cell.length_b   1.000
_cell.length_c   1.000
_cell.angle_alpha   90.00
_cell.angle_beta   90.00
_cell.angle_gamma   90.00
#
_symmetry.space_group_name_H-M   'P 1'
#
loop_
_entity.id
_entity.type
_entity.pdbx_description
1 polymer ?
#
loop_
_entity_poly.entity_id
_entity_poly.type
_entity_poly.pdbx_seq_one_letter_code
_entity_poly.pdbx_strand_id
1 'polypeptide(L)'
;MVEVPEYLLQRSRERRAELTGTEPADAGDAAPAGEAPASAAPAATAAVPAPAAPAPIPEAAPPPPPEPDPAYVQAAQARKRMPYWAASVMVFLPIWAIFYVGMLEPPDSEELVLADNGAVVYSTCASCHGADGSGTATGRQLNNGELLLTFGPAPGFDGLAHHLSWVYLGTADTKRLGLDFYGNPDRPDGQREVDSFASGMSGFSNLSLEDLVSVVYYERVVHGGLDADTAALEEEMLLALVADAPTFETGSPDEISALLTESAVGHGIDLAAGE
;
A
#
# COMPACT_ATOMS: atom_id res chain seq x y z
N MET A 1 -12.32 38.22 20.82
CA MET A 1 -11.11 38.45 21.64
C MET A 1 -11.38 37.78 22.98
N VAL A 2 -10.68 36.68 23.29
CA VAL A 2 -10.92 35.92 24.52
C VAL A 2 -10.00 36.48 25.58
N GLU A 3 -10.56 37.23 26.53
CA GLU A 3 -9.80 37.78 27.66
C GLU A 3 -9.41 36.64 28.60
N VAL A 4 -8.10 36.44 28.75
CA VAL A 4 -7.55 35.46 29.70
C VAL A 4 -7.74 36.03 31.11
N PRO A 5 -8.44 35.31 32.01
CA PRO A 5 -8.65 35.79 33.37
C PRO A 5 -7.33 35.99 34.14
N GLU A 6 -7.15 37.17 34.73
CA GLU A 6 -5.90 37.62 35.37
C GLU A 6 -5.39 36.66 36.46
N TYR A 7 -6.30 35.97 37.16
CA TYR A 7 -5.95 35.00 38.20
C TYR A 7 -5.14 33.79 37.67
N LEU A 8 -5.29 33.44 36.38
CA LEU A 8 -4.49 32.38 35.75
C LEU A 8 -3.05 32.83 35.50
N LEU A 9 -2.87 34.10 35.14
CA LEU A 9 -1.54 34.69 34.96
C LEU A 9 -0.83 34.79 36.31
N GLN A 10 -1.53 35.20 37.37
CA GLN A 10 -0.99 35.29 38.72
C GLN A 10 -0.53 33.92 39.25
N ARG A 11 -1.37 32.89 39.14
CA ARG A 11 -1.03 31.52 39.53
C ARG A 11 0.15 30.94 38.74
N SER A 12 0.31 31.34 37.47
CA SER A 12 1.47 30.91 36.66
C SER A 12 2.78 31.55 37.13
N ARG A 13 2.73 32.81 37.59
CA ARG A 13 3.89 33.53 38.13
C ARG A 13 4.32 32.96 39.48
N GLU A 14 3.36 32.65 40.35
CA GLU A 14 3.61 32.01 41.65
C GLU A 14 4.26 30.64 41.50
N ARG A 15 3.71 29.78 40.62
CA ARG A 15 4.29 28.47 40.32
C ARG A 15 5.69 28.57 39.72
N ARG A 16 5.94 29.60 38.91
CA ARG A 16 7.27 29.82 38.32
C ARG A 16 8.27 30.27 39.39
N ALA A 17 7.86 31.11 40.33
CA ALA A 17 8.69 31.56 41.45
C ALA A 17 9.04 30.42 42.41
N GLU A 18 8.09 29.50 42.69
CA GLU A 18 8.34 28.28 43.46
C GLU A 18 9.36 27.36 42.78
N LEU A 19 9.31 27.25 41.44
CA LEU A 19 10.21 26.38 40.67
C LEU A 19 11.61 26.95 40.49
N THR A 20 11.78 28.27 40.53
CA THR A 20 13.09 28.93 40.33
C THR A 20 13.74 29.44 41.63
N GLY A 21 13.04 29.37 42.77
CA GLY A 21 13.60 29.72 44.08
C GLY A 21 13.97 31.20 44.24
N THR A 22 13.35 32.09 43.47
CA THR A 22 13.60 33.54 43.49
C THR A 22 12.29 34.27 43.71
N GLU A 23 12.16 35.00 44.82
CA GLU A 23 11.06 35.93 45.07
C GLU A 23 10.99 37.02 43.98
N PRO A 24 9.79 37.56 43.67
CA PRO A 24 9.63 38.52 42.58
C PRO A 24 10.22 39.88 42.96
N ALA A 25 11.23 40.32 42.21
CA ALA A 25 11.73 41.70 42.26
C ALA A 25 10.80 42.64 41.48
N ASP A 26 10.45 43.76 42.12
CA ASP A 26 9.71 44.89 41.55
C ASP A 26 10.51 45.55 40.42
N ALA A 27 9.81 45.99 39.38
CA ALA A 27 10.38 46.50 38.15
C ALA A 27 10.78 47.98 38.29
N GLY A 28 12.09 48.24 38.31
CA GLY A 28 12.70 49.56 38.16
C GLY A 28 13.79 49.51 37.10
N ASP A 29 13.64 50.40 36.11
CA ASP A 29 14.22 50.43 34.77
C ASP A 29 15.76 50.50 34.65
N ALA A 30 16.23 50.21 33.42
CA ALA A 30 17.53 50.52 32.79
C ALA A 30 18.60 49.41 32.64
N ALA A 31 18.76 49.00 31.38
CA ALA A 31 19.90 48.28 30.77
C ALA A 31 21.20 49.14 30.76
N PRO A 32 22.36 48.70 30.19
CA PRO A 32 22.67 47.45 29.49
C PRO A 32 24.05 46.82 29.83
N ALA A 33 24.29 45.66 29.20
CA ALA A 33 25.53 45.19 28.56
C ALA A 33 26.86 45.11 29.34
N GLY A 34 27.52 43.96 29.16
CA GLY A 34 28.83 43.96 28.52
C GLY A 34 30.03 43.69 29.41
N GLU A 35 30.46 42.43 29.35
CA GLU A 35 31.85 41.94 29.38
C GLU A 35 32.75 42.17 30.60
N ALA A 36 33.36 41.04 31.00
CA ALA A 36 34.48 40.94 31.92
C ALA A 36 35.70 41.74 31.43
N PRO A 37 36.65 42.09 32.32
CA PRO A 37 37.79 41.19 32.50
C PRO A 37 38.39 41.16 33.92
N ALA A 38 39.43 40.33 34.02
CA ALA A 38 40.12 39.88 35.22
C ALA A 38 41.08 40.89 35.90
N SER A 39 41.41 40.53 37.14
CA SER A 39 42.76 40.59 37.77
C SER A 39 43.13 41.76 38.72
N ALA A 40 43.29 41.36 39.99
CA ALA A 40 44.39 41.61 40.95
C ALA A 40 44.58 42.94 41.73
N ALA A 41 44.44 42.77 43.08
CA ALA A 41 45.32 43.20 44.20
C ALA A 41 45.35 44.70 44.64
N PRO A 42 45.94 45.10 45.80
CA PRO A 42 46.45 44.35 46.97
C PRO A 42 46.10 44.92 48.40
N ALA A 43 46.45 44.12 49.42
CA ALA A 43 47.06 44.42 50.73
C ALA A 43 46.37 45.31 51.80
N ALA A 44 46.29 44.79 53.03
CA ALA A 44 47.29 45.07 54.08
C ALA A 44 47.00 44.27 55.38
N THR A 45 48.02 43.65 55.97
CA THR A 45 48.19 43.63 57.43
C THR A 45 49.59 43.15 57.84
N ALA A 46 50.28 44.08 58.50
CA ALA A 46 51.23 43.98 59.62
C ALA A 46 52.25 42.83 59.75
N ALA A 47 53.44 43.25 60.17
CA ALA A 47 54.68 42.50 60.26
C ALA A 47 54.71 41.38 61.33
N VAL A 48 55.59 40.43 61.03
CA VAL A 48 55.91 39.16 61.70
C VAL A 48 56.94 39.38 62.82
N PRO A 49 56.85 38.72 63.99
CA PRO A 49 58.02 38.46 64.83
C PRO A 49 58.70 37.16 64.36
N ALA A 50 60.01 37.22 64.13
CA ALA A 50 60.79 36.11 63.58
C ALA A 50 60.83 34.87 64.50
N PRO A 51 60.61 33.65 63.97
CA PRO A 51 61.09 32.43 64.58
C PRO A 51 62.22 31.78 63.77
N ALA A 52 63.05 31.06 64.53
CA ALA A 52 64.31 30.44 64.17
C ALA A 52 64.28 29.47 62.97
N ALA A 53 65.47 29.21 62.45
CA ALA A 53 65.75 28.34 61.31
C ALA A 53 65.02 26.97 61.41
N PRO A 54 64.32 26.52 60.35
CA PRO A 54 63.61 25.25 60.35
C PRO A 54 64.58 24.06 60.23
N ALA A 55 64.39 23.08 61.11
CA ALA A 55 64.94 21.74 60.95
C ALA A 55 64.36 21.05 59.69
N PRO A 56 65.11 20.15 59.03
CA PRO A 56 64.60 19.44 57.86
C PRO A 56 63.42 18.54 58.22
N ILE A 57 62.32 18.68 57.48
CA ILE A 57 61.12 17.82 57.57
C ILE A 57 61.45 16.48 56.91
N PRO A 58 61.25 15.32 57.57
CA PRO A 58 61.40 14.02 56.93
C PRO A 58 60.40 13.84 55.79
N GLU A 59 60.85 13.28 54.68
CA GLU A 59 60.01 12.96 53.52
C GLU A 59 58.85 12.04 53.90
N ALA A 60 57.62 12.47 53.58
CA ALA A 60 56.42 11.69 53.82
C ALA A 60 56.40 10.48 52.89
N ALA A 61 56.24 9.28 53.46
CA ALA A 61 56.09 8.04 52.70
C ALA A 61 54.91 8.13 51.72
N PRO A 62 55.00 7.51 50.53
CA PRO A 62 53.92 7.52 49.54
C PRO A 62 52.64 6.88 50.10
N PRO A 63 51.44 7.38 49.70
CA PRO A 63 50.18 6.83 50.18
C PRO A 63 50.02 5.35 49.77
N PRO A 64 49.37 4.52 50.60
CA PRO A 64 49.16 3.12 50.28
C PRO A 64 48.31 2.95 49.01
N PRO A 65 48.53 1.88 48.23
CA PRO A 65 47.74 1.61 47.03
C PRO A 65 46.24 1.43 47.39
N PRO A 66 45.33 1.87 46.50
CA PRO A 66 43.89 1.80 46.75
C PRO A 66 43.45 0.35 46.95
N GLU A 67 42.53 0.14 47.90
CA GLU A 67 41.96 -1.18 48.19
C GLU A 67 41.27 -1.75 46.94
N PRO A 68 41.37 -3.07 46.68
CA PRO A 68 40.74 -3.69 45.53
C PRO A 68 39.22 -3.58 45.61
N ASP A 69 38.58 -3.30 44.48
CA ASP A 69 37.12 -3.16 44.40
C ASP A 69 36.41 -4.39 45.02
N PRO A 70 35.40 -4.16 45.87
CA PRO A 70 34.69 -5.25 46.55
C PRO A 70 33.98 -6.15 45.53
N ALA A 71 33.84 -7.43 45.87
CA ALA A 71 33.38 -8.47 44.94
C ALA A 71 32.05 -8.15 44.21
N TYR A 72 31.13 -7.44 44.86
CA TYR A 72 29.87 -7.01 44.25
C TYR A 72 30.05 -5.95 43.16
N VAL A 73 31.06 -5.09 43.29
CA VAL A 73 31.44 -4.08 42.27
C VAL A 73 32.10 -4.78 41.09
N GLN A 74 32.98 -5.74 41.33
CA GLN A 74 33.59 -6.52 40.24
C GLN A 74 32.54 -7.35 39.48
N ALA A 75 31.56 -7.93 40.18
CA ALA A 75 30.42 -8.59 39.55
C ALA A 75 29.53 -7.61 38.75
N ALA A 76 29.42 -6.35 39.18
CA ALA A 76 28.71 -5.32 38.42
C ALA A 76 29.47 -4.88 37.16
N GLN A 77 30.80 -4.75 37.24
CA GLN A 77 31.64 -4.38 36.10
C GLN A 77 31.79 -5.52 35.07
N ALA A 78 31.78 -6.78 35.53
CA ALA A 78 31.90 -7.95 34.66
C ALA A 78 30.62 -8.27 33.87
N ARG A 79 29.49 -7.61 34.16
CA ARG A 79 28.24 -7.80 33.41
C ARG A 79 28.36 -7.23 32.00
N LYS A 80 28.25 -8.09 30.99
CA LYS A 80 28.20 -7.68 29.58
C LYS A 80 26.98 -6.79 29.36
N ARG A 81 27.21 -5.57 28.87
CA ARG A 81 26.13 -4.64 28.51
C ARG A 81 25.60 -5.00 27.13
N MET A 82 24.28 -4.90 26.97
CA MET A 82 23.69 -4.98 25.63
C MET A 82 24.17 -3.79 24.81
N PRO A 83 24.58 -4.00 23.55
CA PRO A 83 24.96 -2.90 22.69
C PRO A 83 23.74 -2.02 22.40
N TYR A 84 23.96 -0.72 22.26
CA TYR A 84 22.90 0.28 22.10
C TYR A 84 22.00 0.01 20.88
N TRP A 85 22.53 -0.60 19.82
CA TRP A 85 21.76 -0.97 18.62
C TRP A 85 20.73 -2.07 18.88
N ALA A 86 20.94 -2.93 19.88
CA ALA A 86 20.03 -4.04 20.17
C ALA A 86 18.67 -3.53 20.68
N ALA A 87 18.66 -2.42 21.42
CA ALA A 87 17.42 -1.78 21.85
C ALA A 87 16.62 -1.26 20.65
N SER A 88 17.29 -0.65 19.67
CA SER A 88 16.65 -0.17 18.43
C SER A 88 16.05 -1.30 17.61
N VAL A 89 16.79 -2.41 17.44
CA VAL A 89 16.28 -3.60 16.73
C VAL A 89 15.08 -4.20 17.45
N MET A 90 15.10 -4.28 18.77
CA MET A 90 14.01 -4.89 19.54
C MET A 90 12.72 -4.07 19.50
N VAL A 91 12.81 -2.75 19.31
CA VAL A 91 11.64 -1.88 19.07
C VAL A 91 11.20 -1.93 17.60
N PHE A 92 12.14 -2.00 16.66
CA PHE A 92 11.83 -2.05 15.23
C PHE A 92 11.18 -3.37 14.80
N LEU A 93 11.61 -4.50 15.36
CA LEU A 93 11.16 -5.84 14.96
C LEU A 93 9.63 -6.06 15.09
N PRO A 94 8.95 -5.71 16.20
CA PRO A 94 7.49 -5.83 16.27
C PRO A 94 6.77 -4.88 15.31
N ILE A 95 7.29 -3.67 15.09
CA ILE A 95 6.72 -2.70 14.13
C ILE A 95 6.85 -3.23 12.70
N TRP A 96 8.05 -3.68 12.32
CA TRP A 96 8.32 -4.30 11.03
C TRP A 96 7.47 -5.54 10.82
N ALA A 97 7.26 -6.38 11.84
CA ALA A 97 6.43 -7.57 11.74
C ALA A 97 4.96 -7.23 11.41
N ILE A 98 4.41 -6.15 12.00
CA ILE A 98 3.06 -5.67 11.67
C ILE A 98 3.00 -5.21 10.21
N PHE A 99 3.95 -4.39 9.76
CA PHE A 99 4.01 -3.95 8.36
C PHE A 99 4.23 -5.11 7.38
N TYR A 100 5.06 -6.08 7.76
CA TYR A 100 5.35 -7.25 6.96
C TYR A 100 4.12 -8.15 6.82
N VAL A 101 3.39 -8.39 7.90
CA VAL A 101 2.13 -9.15 7.86
C VAL A 101 1.05 -8.41 7.09
N GLY A 102 0.92 -7.09 7.24
CA GLY A 102 -0.03 -6.30 6.43
C GLY A 102 0.32 -6.26 4.93
N MET A 103 1.61 -6.41 4.56
CA MET A 103 2.03 -6.61 3.16
C MET A 103 1.80 -8.06 2.67
N LEU A 104 1.46 -8.98 3.57
CA LEU A 104 1.11 -10.37 3.27
C LEU A 104 -0.38 -10.65 3.38
N GLU A 105 -1.22 -9.64 3.69
CA GLU A 105 -2.66 -9.77 3.48
C GLU A 105 -2.84 -10.23 2.03
N PRO A 106 -3.40 -11.43 1.79
CA PRO A 106 -3.69 -11.82 0.43
C PRO A 106 -4.63 -10.74 -0.12
N PRO A 107 -4.29 -10.08 -1.24
CA PRO A 107 -5.31 -9.45 -2.07
C PRO A 107 -6.48 -10.42 -2.23
N ASP A 108 -7.69 -9.88 -2.35
CA ASP A 108 -8.92 -10.64 -2.59
C ASP A 108 -8.59 -11.73 -3.62
N SER A 109 -8.47 -12.96 -3.13
CA SER A 109 -7.54 -13.93 -3.75
C SER A 109 -8.02 -14.43 -5.11
N GLU A 110 -9.28 -14.19 -5.39
CA GLU A 110 -9.96 -14.67 -6.58
C GLU A 110 -9.71 -13.71 -7.75
N GLU A 111 -9.60 -12.40 -7.50
CA GLU A 111 -9.38 -11.36 -8.53
C GLU A 111 -8.03 -11.53 -9.17
N LEU A 112 -7.02 -11.66 -8.30
CA LEU A 112 -5.66 -11.90 -8.76
C LEU A 112 -5.52 -13.24 -9.43
N VAL A 113 -6.28 -14.26 -9.04
CA VAL A 113 -6.20 -15.56 -9.70
C VAL A 113 -6.76 -15.48 -11.12
N LEU A 114 -7.93 -14.87 -11.33
CA LEU A 114 -8.48 -14.69 -12.69
C LEU A 114 -7.59 -13.78 -13.54
N ALA A 115 -7.13 -12.65 -12.99
CA ALA A 115 -6.28 -11.72 -13.73
C ALA A 115 -4.90 -12.32 -14.07
N ASP A 116 -4.23 -12.99 -13.12
CA ASP A 116 -2.91 -13.59 -13.36
C ASP A 116 -3.01 -14.78 -14.32
N ASN A 117 -4.00 -15.66 -14.15
CA ASN A 117 -4.24 -16.76 -15.09
C ASN A 117 -4.58 -16.21 -16.48
N GLY A 118 -5.42 -15.17 -16.54
CA GLY A 118 -5.80 -14.51 -17.78
C GLY A 118 -4.61 -13.91 -18.52
N ALA A 119 -3.66 -13.30 -17.80
CA ALA A 119 -2.42 -12.79 -18.39
C ALA A 119 -1.58 -13.91 -19.04
N VAL A 120 -1.52 -15.10 -18.41
CA VAL A 120 -0.82 -16.27 -18.96
C VAL A 120 -1.50 -16.74 -20.24
N VAL A 121 -2.83 -16.89 -20.23
CA VAL A 121 -3.61 -17.34 -21.39
C VAL A 121 -3.54 -16.31 -22.54
N TYR A 122 -3.60 -15.02 -22.22
CA TYR A 122 -3.54 -13.90 -23.17
C TYR A 122 -2.28 -13.91 -24.03
N SER A 123 -1.19 -14.54 -23.58
CA SER A 123 0.02 -14.71 -24.41
C SER A 123 -0.25 -15.38 -25.76
N THR A 124 -1.32 -16.19 -25.86
CA THR A 124 -1.81 -16.78 -27.12
C THR A 124 -2.50 -15.76 -28.02
N CYS A 125 -3.23 -14.81 -27.42
CA CYS A 125 -4.00 -13.75 -28.09
C CYS A 125 -3.11 -12.58 -28.57
N ALA A 126 -2.05 -12.30 -27.83
CA ALA A 126 -1.16 -11.15 -28.01
C ALA A 126 -0.51 -11.07 -29.40
N SER A 127 -0.33 -12.21 -30.09
CA SER A 127 0.25 -12.24 -31.44
C SER A 127 -0.62 -11.50 -32.47
N CYS A 128 -1.94 -11.46 -32.28
CA CYS A 128 -2.88 -10.75 -33.14
C CYS A 128 -3.38 -9.46 -32.49
N HIS A 129 -3.61 -9.45 -31.17
CA HIS A 129 -4.16 -8.30 -30.46
C HIS A 129 -3.11 -7.34 -29.89
N GLY A 130 -1.81 -7.65 -30.03
CA GLY A 130 -0.72 -6.89 -29.43
C GLY A 130 -0.53 -7.25 -27.95
N ALA A 131 0.68 -7.12 -27.42
CA ALA A 131 0.95 -7.45 -26.01
C ALA A 131 0.23 -6.54 -25.01
N ASP A 132 -0.09 -5.31 -25.43
CA ASP A 132 -0.79 -4.29 -24.66
C ASP A 132 -2.24 -4.11 -25.12
N GLY A 133 -2.76 -5.00 -25.98
CA GLY A 133 -4.07 -4.86 -26.59
C GLY A 133 -4.16 -3.77 -27.66
N SER A 134 -3.05 -3.22 -28.17
CA SER A 134 -3.07 -2.16 -29.20
C SER A 134 -3.59 -2.60 -30.58
N GLY A 135 -3.72 -3.91 -30.80
CA GLY A 135 -4.09 -4.51 -32.07
C GLY A 135 -2.90 -4.64 -33.03
N THR A 136 -3.09 -5.43 -34.08
CA THR A 136 -2.12 -5.57 -35.18
C THR A 136 -2.86 -5.55 -36.52
N ALA A 137 -2.18 -5.87 -37.62
CA ALA A 137 -2.84 -6.04 -38.90
C ALA A 137 -3.81 -7.23 -38.94
N THR A 138 -3.72 -8.18 -38.00
CA THR A 138 -4.49 -9.43 -38.00
C THR A 138 -5.50 -9.54 -36.85
N GLY A 139 -5.36 -8.75 -35.79
CA GLY A 139 -6.33 -8.67 -34.69
C GLY A 139 -6.70 -7.24 -34.36
N ARG A 140 -7.95 -7.04 -33.92
CA ARG A 140 -8.45 -5.72 -33.54
C ARG A 140 -7.75 -5.20 -32.28
N GLN A 141 -7.71 -3.89 -32.15
CA GLN A 141 -7.38 -3.23 -30.89
C GLN A 141 -8.41 -3.62 -29.82
N LEU A 142 -7.93 -3.87 -28.61
CA LEU A 142 -8.73 -4.12 -27.40
C LEU A 142 -8.61 -2.96 -26.40
N ASN A 143 -7.48 -2.26 -26.40
CA ASN A 143 -7.21 -1.19 -25.47
C ASN A 143 -7.84 0.17 -25.86
N ASN A 144 -7.65 1.19 -25.03
CA ASN A 144 -8.20 2.54 -25.22
C ASN A 144 -9.74 2.57 -25.33
N GLY A 145 -10.43 1.69 -24.59
CA GLY A 145 -11.90 1.61 -24.54
C GLY A 145 -12.54 0.90 -25.73
N GLU A 146 -11.76 0.44 -26.71
CA GLU A 146 -12.29 -0.22 -27.91
C GLU A 146 -13.01 -1.54 -27.60
N LEU A 147 -12.48 -2.30 -26.63
CA LEU A 147 -13.13 -3.51 -26.13
C LEU A 147 -14.48 -3.19 -25.50
N LEU A 148 -14.57 -2.18 -24.62
CA LEU A 148 -15.82 -1.81 -23.95
C LEU A 148 -16.84 -1.15 -24.88
N LEU A 149 -16.42 -0.49 -25.95
CA LEU A 149 -17.35 -0.09 -27.01
C LEU A 149 -18.01 -1.30 -27.70
N THR A 150 -17.38 -2.47 -27.67
CA THR A 150 -17.90 -3.71 -28.27
C THR A 150 -18.61 -4.59 -27.26
N PHE A 151 -18.09 -4.71 -26.05
CA PHE A 151 -18.52 -5.69 -25.05
C PHE A 151 -18.76 -5.07 -23.67
N GLY A 152 -18.81 -3.75 -23.58
CA GLY A 152 -19.10 -3.06 -22.33
C GLY A 152 -20.56 -3.21 -21.91
N PRO A 153 -20.87 -2.89 -20.65
CA PRO A 153 -22.23 -2.87 -20.15
C PRO A 153 -23.06 -1.84 -20.96
N ALA A 154 -24.26 -2.25 -21.37
CA ALA A 154 -25.22 -1.36 -22.00
C ALA A 154 -26.67 -1.82 -21.69
N PRO A 155 -27.65 -0.91 -21.67
CA PRO A 155 -29.04 -1.26 -21.36
C PRO A 155 -29.58 -2.37 -22.27
N GLY A 156 -29.98 -3.50 -21.68
CA GLY A 156 -30.49 -4.65 -22.43
C GLY A 156 -29.44 -5.43 -23.22
N PHE A 157 -28.14 -5.23 -22.93
CA PHE A 157 -27.03 -5.92 -23.58
C PHE A 157 -26.04 -6.45 -22.55
N ASP A 158 -25.97 -7.78 -22.43
CA ASP A 158 -24.99 -8.46 -21.57
C ASP A 158 -23.63 -8.54 -22.27
N GLY A 159 -22.84 -7.47 -22.09
CA GLY A 159 -21.53 -7.37 -22.73
C GLY A 159 -20.54 -8.45 -22.31
N LEU A 160 -20.63 -8.95 -21.07
CA LEU A 160 -19.77 -10.03 -20.59
C LEU A 160 -20.09 -11.35 -21.31
N ALA A 161 -21.37 -11.73 -21.38
CA ALA A 161 -21.80 -12.93 -22.10
C ALA A 161 -21.44 -12.87 -23.59
N HIS A 162 -21.63 -11.71 -24.22
CA HIS A 162 -21.23 -11.49 -25.60
C HIS A 162 -19.71 -11.60 -25.80
N HIS A 163 -18.90 -11.17 -24.83
CA HIS A 163 -17.44 -11.31 -24.93
C HIS A 163 -17.02 -12.78 -24.84
N LEU A 164 -17.52 -13.50 -23.83
CA LEU A 164 -17.28 -14.94 -23.66
C LEU A 164 -17.69 -15.73 -24.91
N SER A 165 -18.89 -15.45 -25.44
CA SER A 165 -19.39 -16.06 -26.68
C SER A 165 -18.45 -15.84 -27.86
N TRP A 166 -17.99 -14.60 -28.06
CA TRP A 166 -17.13 -14.26 -29.19
C TRP A 166 -15.76 -14.94 -29.10
N VAL A 167 -15.13 -14.97 -27.92
CA VAL A 167 -13.84 -15.65 -27.73
C VAL A 167 -13.99 -17.17 -27.91
N TYR A 168 -15.06 -17.76 -27.39
CA TYR A 168 -15.31 -19.19 -27.49
C TYR A 168 -15.57 -19.63 -28.95
N LEU A 169 -16.42 -18.91 -29.68
CA LEU A 169 -16.86 -19.28 -31.02
C LEU A 169 -15.92 -18.80 -32.13
N GLY A 170 -15.44 -17.55 -32.04
CA GLY A 170 -14.78 -16.85 -33.13
C GLY A 170 -15.61 -16.77 -34.42
N THR A 171 -14.97 -16.34 -35.50
CA THR A 171 -15.64 -16.00 -36.77
C THR A 171 -16.40 -17.18 -37.38
N ALA A 172 -15.79 -18.37 -37.40
CA ALA A 172 -16.35 -19.52 -38.10
C ALA A 172 -17.60 -20.06 -37.40
N ASP A 173 -17.63 -20.08 -36.07
CA ASP A 173 -18.68 -20.75 -35.32
C ASP A 173 -19.85 -19.80 -35.05
N THR A 174 -19.57 -18.51 -34.84
CA THR A 174 -20.60 -17.46 -34.81
C THR A 174 -21.42 -17.45 -36.11
N LYS A 175 -20.76 -17.57 -37.28
CA LYS A 175 -21.46 -17.72 -38.56
C LYS A 175 -22.30 -19.00 -38.66
N ARG A 176 -21.85 -20.11 -38.06
CA ARG A 176 -22.64 -21.37 -38.05
C ARG A 176 -23.90 -21.27 -37.21
N LEU A 177 -23.93 -20.36 -36.22
CA LEU A 177 -25.14 -20.02 -35.48
C LEU A 177 -26.08 -19.06 -36.25
N GLY A 178 -25.70 -18.62 -37.45
CA GLY A 178 -26.48 -17.67 -38.25
C GLY A 178 -26.38 -16.23 -37.78
N LEU A 179 -25.32 -15.90 -37.02
CA LEU A 179 -25.04 -14.54 -36.55
C LEU A 179 -24.02 -13.88 -37.48
N ASP A 180 -24.42 -12.74 -38.06
CA ASP A 180 -23.55 -11.92 -38.94
C ASP A 180 -22.77 -10.85 -38.16
N PHE A 181 -23.20 -10.55 -36.93
CA PHE A 181 -22.64 -9.51 -36.07
C PHE A 181 -22.35 -10.03 -34.66
N TYR A 182 -21.47 -9.34 -33.96
CA TYR A 182 -21.15 -9.59 -32.55
C TYR A 182 -20.92 -8.29 -31.78
N GLY A 183 -20.99 -8.38 -30.45
CA GLY A 183 -20.87 -7.23 -29.56
C GLY A 183 -22.11 -6.33 -29.55
N ASN A 184 -21.94 -5.12 -29.04
CA ASN A 184 -23.02 -4.17 -28.76
C ASN A 184 -23.69 -3.69 -30.07
N PRO A 185 -25.01 -3.91 -30.25
CA PRO A 185 -25.74 -3.44 -31.43
C PRO A 185 -25.77 -1.92 -31.55
N ASP A 186 -25.72 -1.21 -30.41
CA ASP A 186 -25.76 0.25 -30.33
C ASP A 186 -24.36 0.89 -30.29
N ARG A 187 -23.33 0.12 -30.66
CA ARG A 187 -21.96 0.64 -30.77
C ARG A 187 -21.92 1.89 -31.68
N PRO A 188 -21.29 3.01 -31.26
CA PRO A 188 -21.33 4.29 -32.00
C PRO A 188 -20.90 4.23 -33.47
N ASP A 189 -19.92 3.38 -33.79
CA ASP A 189 -19.40 3.19 -35.16
C ASP A 189 -20.01 1.98 -35.88
N GLY A 190 -21.14 1.47 -35.38
CA GLY A 190 -21.79 0.26 -35.85
C GLY A 190 -21.25 -0.99 -35.17
N GLN A 191 -22.15 -1.97 -35.04
CA GLN A 191 -21.84 -3.30 -34.50
C GLN A 191 -20.75 -3.98 -35.35
N ARG A 192 -19.95 -4.84 -34.73
CA ARG A 192 -18.87 -5.52 -35.43
C ARG A 192 -19.42 -6.67 -36.27
N GLU A 193 -19.15 -6.64 -37.57
CA GLU A 193 -19.41 -7.77 -38.48
C GLU A 193 -18.35 -8.86 -38.28
N VAL A 194 -18.80 -10.11 -38.31
CA VAL A 194 -18.02 -11.30 -37.93
C VAL A 194 -16.78 -11.55 -38.84
N ASP A 195 -16.77 -11.05 -40.07
CA ASP A 195 -15.67 -11.17 -41.05
C ASP A 195 -15.06 -9.83 -41.49
N SER A 196 -15.37 -8.74 -40.79
CA SER A 196 -14.88 -7.40 -41.16
C SER A 196 -13.43 -7.10 -40.76
N PHE A 197 -12.65 -8.10 -40.34
CA PHE A 197 -11.24 -7.90 -39.99
C PHE A 197 -10.37 -9.10 -40.36
N ALA A 198 -9.35 -8.82 -41.18
CA ALA A 198 -8.34 -9.80 -41.60
C ALA A 198 -8.95 -11.13 -42.05
N SER A 199 -8.46 -12.26 -41.52
CA SER A 199 -8.96 -13.61 -41.84
C SER A 199 -10.06 -14.10 -40.88
N GLY A 200 -10.58 -13.23 -40.01
CA GLY A 200 -11.45 -13.61 -38.90
C GLY A 200 -10.69 -14.08 -37.67
N MET A 201 -11.36 -14.05 -36.52
CA MET A 201 -10.84 -14.53 -35.25
C MET A 201 -11.10 -16.04 -35.13
N SER A 202 -10.09 -16.80 -34.70
CA SER A 202 -10.27 -18.22 -34.38
C SER A 202 -11.17 -18.38 -33.16
N GLY A 203 -11.99 -19.43 -33.12
CA GLY A 203 -12.69 -19.83 -31.90
C GLY A 203 -11.74 -20.56 -30.94
N PHE A 204 -11.92 -20.34 -29.65
CA PHE A 204 -11.11 -20.92 -28.58
C PHE A 204 -11.90 -21.92 -27.72
N SER A 205 -12.81 -22.67 -28.35
CA SER A 205 -13.62 -23.71 -27.70
C SER A 205 -12.81 -24.89 -27.13
N ASN A 206 -11.49 -24.89 -27.34
CA ASN A 206 -10.55 -25.85 -26.76
C ASN A 206 -10.00 -25.42 -25.39
N LEU A 207 -10.26 -24.18 -24.95
CA LEU A 207 -9.90 -23.72 -23.62
C LEU A 207 -10.80 -24.37 -22.56
N SER A 208 -10.26 -24.52 -21.35
CA SER A 208 -11.11 -24.80 -20.19
C SER A 208 -12.00 -23.58 -19.90
N LEU A 209 -13.10 -23.78 -19.19
CA LEU A 209 -13.93 -22.64 -18.76
C LEU A 209 -13.12 -21.65 -17.90
N GLU A 210 -12.31 -22.17 -16.98
CA GLU A 210 -11.44 -21.36 -16.13
C GLU A 210 -10.50 -20.48 -16.95
N ASP A 211 -9.84 -21.04 -17.98
CA ASP A 211 -8.96 -20.27 -18.86
C ASP A 211 -9.74 -19.22 -19.68
N LEU A 212 -10.94 -19.58 -20.16
CA LEU A 212 -11.79 -18.70 -20.94
C LEU A 212 -12.27 -17.50 -20.11
N VAL A 213 -12.80 -17.73 -18.91
CA VAL A 213 -13.25 -16.64 -18.04
C VAL A 213 -12.08 -15.78 -17.57
N SER A 214 -10.93 -16.41 -17.29
CA SER A 214 -9.73 -15.69 -16.84
C SER A 214 -9.22 -14.74 -17.92
N VAL A 215 -9.10 -15.20 -19.18
CA VAL A 215 -8.62 -14.33 -20.27
C VAL A 215 -9.61 -13.23 -20.60
N VAL A 216 -10.92 -13.53 -20.58
CA VAL A 216 -11.95 -12.51 -20.82
C VAL A 216 -11.96 -11.46 -19.71
N TYR A 217 -11.85 -11.87 -18.46
CA TYR A 217 -11.74 -10.95 -17.33
C TYR A 217 -10.49 -10.07 -17.43
N TYR A 218 -9.33 -10.69 -17.68
CA TYR A 218 -8.06 -9.98 -17.88
C TYR A 218 -8.15 -8.95 -19.00
N GLU A 219 -8.71 -9.31 -20.16
CA GLU A 219 -8.86 -8.38 -21.27
C GLU A 219 -9.77 -7.20 -20.90
N ARG A 220 -10.86 -7.43 -20.16
CA ARG A 220 -11.80 -6.37 -19.73
C ARG A 220 -11.17 -5.40 -18.74
N VAL A 221 -10.47 -5.92 -17.73
CA VAL A 221 -9.84 -5.09 -16.70
C VAL A 221 -8.57 -4.41 -17.22
N VAL A 222 -7.65 -5.17 -17.81
CA VAL A 222 -6.31 -4.68 -18.16
C VAL A 222 -6.28 -3.92 -19.49
N HIS A 223 -7.04 -4.35 -20.49
CA HIS A 223 -7.09 -3.67 -21.79
C HIS A 223 -8.33 -2.80 -21.95
N GLY A 224 -9.50 -3.31 -21.57
CA GLY A 224 -10.78 -2.62 -21.70
C GLY A 224 -10.88 -1.38 -20.82
N GLY A 225 -10.21 -1.38 -19.67
CA GLY A 225 -10.29 -0.29 -18.70
C GLY A 225 -11.64 -0.25 -17.99
N LEU A 226 -12.18 -1.42 -17.67
CA LEU A 226 -13.40 -1.58 -16.89
C LEU A 226 -13.25 -0.90 -15.52
N ASP A 227 -14.28 -0.22 -15.04
CA ASP A 227 -14.25 0.39 -13.71
C ASP A 227 -14.24 -0.69 -12.61
N ALA A 228 -13.73 -0.31 -11.43
CA ALA A 228 -13.49 -1.26 -10.35
C ALA A 228 -14.78 -1.91 -9.82
N ASP A 229 -15.89 -1.16 -9.76
CA ASP A 229 -17.15 -1.67 -9.23
C ASP A 229 -17.75 -2.72 -10.19
N THR A 230 -17.74 -2.45 -11.49
CA THR A 230 -18.18 -3.41 -12.50
C THR A 230 -17.22 -4.60 -12.59
N ALA A 231 -15.91 -4.38 -12.47
CA ALA A 231 -14.92 -5.46 -12.47
C ALA A 231 -15.13 -6.43 -11.31
N ALA A 232 -15.36 -5.93 -10.09
CA ALA A 232 -15.64 -6.78 -8.92
C ALA A 232 -16.93 -7.60 -9.12
N LEU A 233 -18.00 -6.98 -9.62
CA LEU A 233 -19.25 -7.69 -9.89
C LEU A 233 -19.07 -8.79 -10.94
N GLU A 234 -18.42 -8.47 -12.07
CA GLU A 234 -18.20 -9.44 -13.13
C GLU A 234 -17.30 -10.59 -12.67
N GLU A 235 -16.32 -10.32 -11.82
CA GLU A 235 -15.47 -11.37 -11.24
C GLU A 235 -16.28 -12.35 -10.39
N GLU A 236 -17.10 -11.85 -9.46
CA GLU A 236 -17.97 -12.69 -8.64
C GLU A 236 -18.89 -13.56 -9.52
N MET A 237 -19.45 -12.99 -10.58
CA MET A 237 -20.29 -13.72 -11.54
C MET A 237 -19.52 -14.81 -12.28
N LEU A 238 -18.28 -14.55 -12.70
CA LEU A 238 -17.44 -15.52 -13.40
C LEU A 238 -17.00 -16.66 -12.48
N LEU A 239 -16.68 -16.37 -11.22
CA LEU A 239 -16.34 -17.36 -10.21
C LEU A 239 -17.54 -18.27 -9.90
N ALA A 240 -18.73 -17.68 -9.75
CA ALA A 240 -19.97 -18.44 -9.59
C ALA A 240 -20.24 -19.36 -10.79
N LEU A 241 -20.02 -18.86 -12.01
CA LEU A 241 -20.16 -19.65 -13.24
C LEU A 241 -19.18 -20.83 -13.28
N VAL A 242 -17.91 -20.60 -12.94
CA VAL A 242 -16.89 -21.68 -12.88
C VAL A 242 -17.26 -22.74 -11.83
N ALA A 243 -17.81 -22.32 -10.69
CA ALA A 243 -18.23 -23.23 -9.64
C ALA A 243 -19.40 -24.13 -10.05
N ASP A 244 -20.39 -23.60 -10.77
CA ASP A 244 -21.62 -24.31 -11.10
C ASP A 244 -21.55 -25.08 -12.43
N ALA A 245 -20.79 -24.59 -13.40
CA ALA A 245 -20.76 -25.11 -14.77
C ALA A 245 -19.35 -25.55 -15.21
N PRO A 246 -18.68 -26.50 -14.53
CA PRO A 246 -17.29 -26.86 -14.81
C PRO A 246 -17.07 -27.45 -16.22
N THR A 247 -18.14 -27.87 -16.90
CA THR A 247 -18.12 -28.26 -18.32
C THR A 247 -18.93 -27.25 -19.13
N PHE A 248 -18.22 -26.33 -19.79
CA PHE A 248 -18.81 -25.32 -20.66
C PHE A 248 -19.15 -25.92 -22.02
N GLU A 249 -20.43 -26.14 -22.29
CA GLU A 249 -20.90 -26.78 -23.52
C GLU A 249 -21.64 -25.82 -24.47
N THR A 250 -21.93 -24.59 -24.02
CA THR A 250 -22.72 -23.60 -24.77
C THR A 250 -21.84 -22.46 -25.26
N GLY A 251 -22.28 -21.75 -26.29
CA GLY A 251 -21.47 -20.71 -26.92
C GLY A 251 -22.25 -19.49 -27.41
N SER A 252 -23.59 -19.50 -27.35
CA SER A 252 -24.38 -18.33 -27.74
C SER A 252 -24.45 -17.29 -26.60
N PRO A 253 -24.57 -15.99 -26.90
CA PRO A 253 -24.66 -14.96 -25.87
C PRO A 253 -25.85 -15.16 -24.92
N ASP A 254 -27.02 -15.53 -25.44
CA ASP A 254 -28.24 -15.71 -24.63
C ASP A 254 -28.11 -16.87 -23.63
N GLU A 255 -27.50 -17.99 -24.04
CA GLU A 255 -27.25 -19.13 -23.16
C GLU A 255 -26.24 -18.78 -22.07
N ILE A 256 -25.16 -18.08 -22.42
CA ILE A 256 -24.13 -17.66 -21.46
C ILE A 256 -24.71 -16.65 -20.46
N SER A 257 -25.53 -15.70 -20.93
CA SER A 257 -26.20 -14.72 -20.08
C SER A 257 -27.15 -15.39 -19.07
N ALA A 258 -27.91 -16.40 -19.53
CA ALA A 258 -28.76 -17.18 -18.65
C ALA A 258 -27.95 -17.93 -17.57
N LEU A 259 -26.83 -18.55 -17.94
CA LEU A 259 -25.95 -19.25 -17.01
C LEU A 259 -25.31 -18.30 -15.99
N LEU A 260 -24.77 -17.17 -16.45
CA LEU A 260 -24.20 -16.14 -15.58
C LEU A 260 -25.24 -15.64 -14.56
N THR A 261 -26.47 -15.38 -15.02
CA THR A 261 -27.57 -14.93 -14.15
C THR A 261 -27.98 -16.01 -13.15
N GLU A 262 -28.13 -17.26 -13.61
CA GLU A 262 -28.52 -18.39 -12.74
C GLU A 262 -27.48 -18.63 -11.64
N SER A 263 -26.20 -18.68 -12.01
CA SER A 263 -25.10 -18.83 -11.06
C SER A 263 -25.01 -17.65 -10.10
N ALA A 264 -25.10 -16.41 -10.61
CA ALA A 264 -25.06 -15.23 -9.75
C ALA A 264 -26.17 -15.23 -8.69
N VAL A 265 -27.41 -15.55 -9.10
CA VAL A 265 -28.55 -15.67 -8.18
C VAL A 265 -28.34 -16.84 -7.20
N GLY A 266 -27.80 -17.97 -7.66
CA GLY A 266 -27.50 -19.15 -6.84
C GLY A 266 -26.50 -18.86 -5.72
N HIS A 267 -25.51 -18.00 -5.99
CA HIS A 267 -24.48 -17.56 -5.05
C HIS A 267 -24.85 -16.29 -4.26
N GLY A 268 -26.01 -15.69 -4.55
CA GLY A 268 -26.54 -14.53 -3.80
C GLY A 268 -25.93 -13.18 -4.19
N ILE A 269 -25.39 -13.08 -5.40
CA ILE A 269 -24.80 -11.85 -5.96
C ILE A 269 -25.91 -10.87 -6.34
N ASP A 270 -25.78 -9.61 -5.94
CA ASP A 270 -26.74 -8.55 -6.25
C ASP A 270 -26.43 -7.91 -7.61
N LEU A 271 -27.13 -8.38 -8.65
CA LEU A 271 -26.98 -7.87 -10.01
C LEU A 271 -27.45 -6.41 -10.19
N ALA A 272 -28.21 -5.86 -9.24
CA ALA A 272 -28.67 -4.47 -9.28
C ALA A 272 -27.61 -3.47 -8.78
N ALA A 273 -26.49 -3.95 -8.24
CA ALA A 273 -25.42 -3.11 -7.72
C ALA A 273 -24.52 -2.49 -8.82
N GLY A 274 -24.61 -2.98 -10.07
CA GLY A 274 -23.78 -2.56 -11.20
C GLY A 274 -24.52 -1.84 -12.35
N GLU A 275 -25.81 -1.48 -12.18
CA GLU A 275 -26.61 -0.72 -13.17
C GLU A 275 -26.54 0.81 -13.01
#